data_AF-A0A932G7V9-F1
#
_entry.id   AF-A0A932G7V9-F1
#
_cell.length_a   1.000
_cell.length_b   1.000
_cell.length_c   1.000
_cell.angle_alpha   90.00
_cell.angle_beta   90.00
_cell.angle_gamma   90.00
#
_symmetry.space_group_name_H-M   'P 1'
#
loop_
_entity.id
_entity.type
_entity.pdbx_description
1 polymer ?
#
loop_
_entity_poly.entity_id
_entity_poly.type
_entity_poly.pdbx_seq_one_letter_code
_entity_poly.pdbx_strand_id
1 'polypeptide(L)'
;MIAAVPAGARDGPISVQIPSGTLTAATEFTVLSSGGNQPPTILFDSPSPGQVFAGPTSILVGATARDSDGGIKRAEFYLGDTLLYGADIIPFSTVPIGFTWKSVPVGTHTIVAAARDNSDAWNFSRPLTIIVGGGALPRPAIQIGRSGSNVVLTWPTNAAGFVLETTSSLSLAPAWTPVSASPSMVGDQYHVTEPAGSASKFYRLRRAP
;
A
#
# COMPACT_ATOMS: atom_id res chain seq x y z
N MET A 1 -20.98 -2.48 52.24
CA MET A 1 -20.39 -1.14 52.30
C MET A 1 -20.05 -0.75 50.87
N ILE A 2 -20.74 0.23 50.29
CA ILE A 2 -20.54 0.66 48.90
C ILE A 2 -19.75 1.96 48.97
N ALA A 3 -18.52 1.98 48.45
CA ALA A 3 -17.75 3.20 48.27
C ALA A 3 -18.22 3.86 46.98
N ALA A 4 -18.70 5.11 47.06
CA ALA A 4 -19.06 5.88 45.88
C ALA A 4 -17.81 6.61 45.36
N VAL A 5 -17.43 6.33 44.12
CA VAL A 5 -16.44 7.15 43.40
C VAL A 5 -17.20 8.28 42.70
N PRO A 6 -16.79 9.56 42.84
CA PRO A 6 -17.43 10.66 42.14
C PRO A 6 -17.45 10.43 40.62
N ALA A 7 -18.56 10.76 39.97
CA ALA A 7 -18.67 10.67 38.52
C ALA A 7 -17.57 11.51 37.85
N GLY A 8 -16.76 10.88 37.00
CA GLY A 8 -15.65 11.54 36.29
C GLY A 8 -14.30 11.53 37.01
N ALA A 9 -14.19 10.97 38.21
CA ALA A 9 -12.89 10.80 38.86
C ALA A 9 -12.01 9.82 38.06
N ARG A 10 -10.81 10.25 37.67
CA ARG A 10 -9.83 9.47 36.90
C ARG A 10 -8.63 9.01 37.73
N ASP A 11 -8.46 9.58 38.91
CA ASP A 11 -7.41 9.26 39.88
C ASP A 11 -7.77 9.82 41.28
N GLY A 12 -6.92 9.57 42.27
CA GLY A 12 -7.00 10.11 43.63
C GLY A 12 -7.18 9.03 44.70
N PRO A 13 -7.30 9.39 45.99
CA PRO A 13 -7.46 8.40 47.06
C PRO A 13 -8.91 7.90 47.17
N ILE A 14 -9.11 6.59 47.33
CA ILE A 14 -10.42 6.03 47.69
C ILE A 14 -10.64 6.28 49.19
N SER A 15 -11.76 6.92 49.53
CA SER A 15 -12.16 7.14 50.92
C SER A 15 -13.41 6.35 51.28
N VAL A 16 -13.43 5.80 52.49
CA VAL A 16 -14.50 4.96 53.02
C VAL A 16 -14.97 5.55 54.36
N GLN A 17 -16.25 5.93 54.44
CA GLN A 17 -16.85 6.48 55.67
C GLN A 17 -17.32 5.36 56.59
N ILE A 18 -16.77 5.29 57.81
CA ILE A 18 -17.23 4.41 58.90
C ILE A 18 -17.78 5.25 60.05
N PRO A 19 -18.58 4.68 60.98
CA PRO A 19 -19.14 5.42 62.12
C PRO A 19 -18.09 6.15 62.98
N SER A 20 -16.84 5.67 63.00
CA SER A 20 -15.73 6.28 63.76
C SER A 20 -14.89 7.27 62.95
N GLY A 21 -15.24 7.57 61.71
CA GLY A 21 -14.56 8.55 60.86
C GLY A 21 -14.28 8.09 59.43
N THR A 22 -13.43 8.86 58.73
CA THR A 22 -13.03 8.56 57.34
C THR A 22 -11.75 7.75 57.31
N LEU A 23 -11.78 6.58 56.67
CA LEU A 23 -10.56 5.88 56.26
C LEU A 23 -10.21 6.29 54.82
N THR A 24 -8.95 6.62 54.58
CA THR A 24 -8.44 6.99 53.24
C THR A 24 -7.40 5.96 52.83
N ALA A 25 -7.42 5.52 51.57
CA ALA A 25 -6.40 4.63 51.03
C ALA A 25 -5.00 5.23 51.17
N ALA A 26 -4.01 4.41 51.50
CA ALA A 26 -2.62 4.85 51.65
C ALA A 26 -1.96 5.25 50.32
N THR A 27 -2.55 4.86 49.19
CA THR A 27 -2.13 5.20 47.83
C THR A 27 -3.33 5.62 47.01
N GLU A 28 -3.08 6.45 46.00
CA GLU A 28 -4.10 6.84 45.02
C GLU A 28 -4.49 5.65 44.15
N PHE A 29 -5.77 5.58 43.77
CA PHE A 29 -6.21 4.83 42.60
C PHE A 29 -5.90 5.66 41.36
N THR A 30 -5.60 4.99 40.25
CA THR A 30 -5.62 5.62 38.92
C THR A 30 -6.51 4.77 38.03
N VAL A 31 -7.42 5.43 37.33
CA VAL A 31 -8.15 4.83 36.21
C VAL A 31 -7.22 4.92 35.02
N LEU A 32 -6.49 3.84 34.77
CA LEU A 32 -5.74 3.70 33.53
C LEU A 32 -6.77 3.59 32.41
N SER A 33 -6.96 4.64 31.62
CA SER A 33 -7.51 4.46 30.27
C SER A 33 -6.51 3.55 29.57
N SER A 34 -6.90 2.30 29.28
CA SER A 34 -6.15 1.50 28.29
C SER A 34 -5.97 2.41 27.07
N GLY A 35 -4.73 2.67 26.65
CA GLY A 35 -4.38 3.69 25.66
C GLY A 35 -5.45 3.79 24.57
N GLY A 36 -6.00 4.99 24.39
CA GLY A 36 -7.18 5.21 23.55
C GLY A 36 -7.00 4.66 22.13
N ASN A 37 -8.13 4.39 21.47
CA ASN A 37 -8.16 3.74 20.17
C ASN A 37 -7.26 4.43 19.13
N GLN A 38 -6.37 3.68 18.47
CA GLN A 38 -5.54 4.17 17.37
C GLN A 38 -6.23 3.90 16.03
N PRO A 39 -6.44 4.93 15.18
CA PRO A 39 -7.06 4.72 13.88
C PRO A 39 -6.25 3.76 12.98
N PRO A 40 -6.90 3.08 12.02
CA PRO A 40 -6.22 2.21 11.07
C PRO A 40 -5.14 2.91 10.24
N THR A 41 -4.27 2.12 9.61
CA THR A 41 -3.37 2.54 8.54
C THR A 41 -3.71 1.76 7.27
N ILE A 42 -3.55 2.39 6.10
CA ILE A 42 -3.88 1.77 4.81
C ILE A 42 -2.75 2.05 3.81
N LEU A 43 -2.26 1.00 3.17
CA LEU A 43 -1.23 1.07 2.14
C LEU A 43 -1.70 0.37 0.86
N PHE A 44 -1.54 1.02 -0.30
CA PHE A 44 -1.84 0.39 -1.59
C PHE A 44 -0.76 -0.64 -1.94
N ASP A 45 -1.21 -1.82 -2.36
CA ASP A 45 -0.38 -2.91 -2.86
C ASP A 45 -0.34 -2.92 -4.40
N SER A 46 -1.45 -2.51 -5.03
CA SER A 46 -1.60 -2.39 -6.48
C SER A 46 -2.75 -1.43 -6.81
N PRO A 47 -2.68 -0.67 -7.91
CA PRO A 47 -1.52 -0.49 -8.77
C PRO A 47 -0.40 0.35 -8.12
N SER A 48 0.77 0.37 -8.75
CA SER A 48 1.86 1.25 -8.32
C SER A 48 1.53 2.72 -8.62
N PRO A 49 1.98 3.68 -7.79
CA PRO A 49 1.86 5.10 -8.09
C PRO A 49 2.42 5.44 -9.49
N GLY A 50 1.64 6.18 -10.28
CA GLY A 50 1.99 6.59 -11.64
C GLY A 50 1.83 5.51 -12.70
N GLN A 51 1.34 4.31 -12.36
CA GLN A 51 1.17 3.23 -13.33
C GLN A 51 0.23 3.64 -14.47
N VAL A 52 0.63 3.30 -15.70
CA VAL A 52 -0.13 3.63 -16.91
C VAL A 52 -0.80 2.38 -17.47
N PHE A 53 -2.07 2.50 -17.84
CA PHE A 53 -2.89 1.45 -18.44
C PHE A 53 -3.39 1.85 -19.83
N ALA A 54 -3.55 0.88 -20.74
CA ALA A 54 -4.25 1.10 -22.01
C ALA A 54 -5.75 1.02 -21.76
N GLY A 55 -6.47 2.12 -21.97
CA GLY A 55 -7.90 2.23 -21.72
C GLY A 55 -8.78 2.10 -22.97
N PRO A 56 -10.08 1.82 -22.79
CA PRO A 56 -10.71 1.48 -21.50
C PRO A 56 -10.31 0.07 -21.04
N THR A 57 -10.13 -0.13 -19.74
CA THR A 57 -9.70 -1.42 -19.19
C THR A 57 -10.24 -1.69 -17.78
N SER A 58 -10.05 -2.91 -17.28
CA SER A 58 -10.31 -3.25 -15.89
C SER A 58 -9.01 -3.30 -15.10
N ILE A 59 -9.00 -2.67 -13.93
CA ILE A 59 -7.82 -2.54 -13.07
C ILE A 59 -8.11 -3.22 -11.74
N LEU A 60 -7.23 -4.13 -11.32
CA LEU A 60 -7.26 -4.67 -9.96
C LEU A 60 -6.61 -3.67 -9.01
N VAL A 61 -7.41 -3.14 -8.10
CA VAL A 61 -6.96 -2.24 -7.03
C VAL A 61 -6.95 -3.04 -5.73
N GLY A 62 -5.80 -3.05 -5.05
CA GLY A 62 -5.57 -3.74 -3.80
C GLY A 62 -4.82 -2.85 -2.81
N ALA A 63 -5.18 -2.95 -1.54
CA ALA A 63 -4.53 -2.30 -0.43
C ALA A 63 -4.56 -3.21 0.81
N THR A 64 -3.70 -2.93 1.77
CA THR A 64 -3.69 -3.61 3.07
C THR A 64 -4.04 -2.59 4.16
N ALA A 65 -5.12 -2.85 4.89
CA ALA A 65 -5.52 -2.09 6.06
C ALA A 65 -4.99 -2.78 7.32
N ARG A 66 -4.46 -2.01 8.27
CA ARG A 66 -3.92 -2.50 9.54
C ARG A 66 -4.36 -1.64 10.70
N ASP A 67 -4.71 -2.28 11.80
CA ASP A 67 -5.05 -1.65 13.06
C ASP A 67 -4.20 -2.30 14.16
N SER A 68 -3.50 -1.47 14.94
CA SER A 68 -2.51 -1.92 15.92
C SER A 68 -3.08 -2.35 17.26
N ASP A 69 -4.28 -1.88 17.60
CA ASP A 69 -4.96 -2.11 18.87
C ASP A 69 -6.36 -2.70 18.71
N GLY A 70 -6.82 -2.82 17.46
CA GLY A 70 -8.12 -3.39 17.12
C GLY A 70 -8.13 -4.19 15.82
N GLY A 71 -9.29 -4.19 15.18
CA GLY A 71 -9.55 -4.87 13.93
C GLY A 71 -10.36 -4.00 12.98
N ILE A 72 -10.14 -4.20 11.68
CA ILE A 72 -10.82 -3.45 10.63
C ILE A 72 -12.27 -3.93 10.50
N LYS A 73 -13.22 -3.01 10.62
CA LYS A 73 -14.66 -3.26 10.51
C LYS A 73 -15.22 -2.91 9.14
N ARG A 74 -14.61 -1.95 8.44
CA ARG A 74 -15.05 -1.51 7.11
C ARG A 74 -13.89 -0.95 6.31
N ALA A 75 -13.91 -1.16 4.99
CA ALA A 75 -12.98 -0.51 4.08
C ALA A 75 -13.68 -0.02 2.82
N GLU A 76 -13.19 1.09 2.29
CA GLU A 76 -13.76 1.81 1.16
C GLU A 76 -12.66 2.33 0.23
N PHE A 77 -12.99 2.44 -1.07
CA PHE A 77 -12.15 3.09 -2.07
C PHE A 77 -12.96 4.16 -2.80
N TYR A 78 -12.34 5.32 -3.01
CA TYR A 78 -12.96 6.53 -3.54
C TYR A 78 -12.19 7.08 -4.74
N LEU A 79 -12.91 7.69 -5.69
CA LEU A 79 -12.40 8.59 -6.72
C LEU A 79 -13.02 9.98 -6.50
N GLY A 80 -12.24 10.92 -5.96
CA GLY A 80 -12.81 12.15 -5.41
C GLY A 80 -13.85 11.80 -4.34
N ASP A 81 -15.07 12.30 -4.49
CA ASP A 81 -16.19 12.00 -3.58
C ASP A 81 -17.02 10.77 -3.99
N THR A 82 -16.65 10.10 -5.10
CA THR A 82 -17.39 8.93 -5.60
C THR A 82 -16.88 7.65 -4.95
N LEU A 83 -17.76 6.93 -4.25
CA LEU A 83 -17.47 5.59 -3.74
C LEU A 83 -17.36 4.59 -4.90
N LEU A 84 -16.18 4.00 -5.08
CA LEU A 84 -15.94 2.94 -6.08
C LEU A 84 -16.23 1.56 -5.51
N TYR A 85 -15.89 1.34 -4.25
CA TYR A 85 -16.06 0.07 -3.55
C TYR A 85 -16.16 0.29 -2.06
N GLY A 86 -16.99 -0.51 -1.39
CA GLY A 86 -17.06 -0.55 0.07
C GLY A 86 -17.49 -1.92 0.54
N ALA A 87 -16.90 -2.40 1.64
CA ALA A 87 -17.27 -3.67 2.25
C ALA A 87 -17.13 -3.60 3.77
N ASP A 88 -18.10 -4.21 4.46
CA ASP A 88 -17.96 -4.55 5.87
C ASP A 88 -17.05 -5.77 6.01
N ILE A 89 -16.19 -5.73 7.02
CA ILE A 89 -15.10 -6.66 7.23
C ILE A 89 -15.27 -7.28 8.62
N ILE A 90 -15.04 -8.58 8.71
CA ILE A 90 -14.98 -9.28 9.99
C ILE A 90 -13.66 -8.84 10.67
N PRO A 91 -13.67 -8.32 11.91
CA PRO A 91 -12.50 -7.64 12.47
C PRO A 91 -11.26 -8.53 12.57
N PHE A 92 -10.28 -8.24 11.72
CA PHE A 92 -8.90 -8.70 11.88
C PHE A 92 -7.99 -7.47 11.90
N SER A 93 -6.88 -7.55 12.63
CA SER A 93 -5.91 -6.45 12.79
C SER A 93 -5.10 -6.16 11.52
N THR A 94 -5.13 -7.04 10.52
CA THR A 94 -4.51 -6.83 9.21
C THR A 94 -5.37 -7.51 8.14
N VAL A 95 -5.88 -6.73 7.19
CA VAL A 95 -6.82 -7.22 6.17
C VAL A 95 -6.39 -6.75 4.78
N PRO A 96 -6.14 -7.66 3.83
CA PRO A 96 -6.06 -7.29 2.42
C PRO A 96 -7.45 -6.93 1.90
N ILE A 97 -7.57 -5.77 1.30
CA ILE A 97 -8.80 -5.21 0.74
C ILE A 97 -8.58 -4.94 -0.75
N GLY A 98 -9.58 -5.17 -1.59
CA GLY A 98 -9.42 -4.93 -3.02
C GLY A 98 -10.68 -5.15 -3.83
N PHE A 99 -10.67 -4.57 -5.03
CA PHE A 99 -11.76 -4.67 -5.98
C PHE A 99 -11.24 -4.53 -7.42
N THR A 100 -12.05 -4.99 -8.37
CA THR A 100 -11.78 -4.78 -9.80
C THR A 100 -12.54 -3.55 -10.27
N TRP A 101 -11.82 -2.46 -10.54
CA TRP A 101 -12.38 -1.26 -11.15
C TRP A 101 -12.57 -1.48 -12.65
N LYS A 102 -13.81 -1.71 -13.08
CA LYS A 102 -14.15 -2.06 -14.46
C LYS A 102 -14.29 -0.83 -15.35
N SER A 103 -13.94 -1.00 -16.63
CA SER A 103 -14.15 -0.02 -17.70
C SER A 103 -13.63 1.38 -17.36
N VAL A 104 -12.45 1.44 -16.74
CA VAL A 104 -11.81 2.71 -16.36
C VAL A 104 -11.53 3.52 -17.62
N PRO A 105 -12.11 4.73 -17.75
CA PRO A 105 -11.96 5.53 -18.96
C PRO A 105 -10.57 6.15 -19.05
N VAL A 106 -10.21 6.59 -20.25
CA VAL A 106 -8.98 7.36 -20.49
C VAL A 106 -8.97 8.62 -19.63
N GLY A 107 -7.83 8.88 -18.98
CA GLY A 107 -7.64 10.02 -18.08
C GLY A 107 -6.67 9.71 -16.95
N THR A 108 -6.32 10.75 -16.18
CA THR A 108 -5.61 10.60 -14.91
C THR A 108 -6.63 10.40 -13.80
N HIS A 109 -6.42 9.38 -12.96
CA HIS A 109 -7.32 9.02 -11.88
C HIS A 109 -6.56 9.00 -10.56
N THR A 110 -7.11 9.65 -9.53
CA THR A 110 -6.53 9.66 -8.18
C THR A 110 -7.51 9.02 -7.22
N ILE A 111 -7.13 7.87 -6.67
CA ILE A 111 -7.95 7.09 -5.74
C ILE A 111 -7.41 7.19 -4.31
N VAL A 112 -8.32 7.13 -3.35
CA VAL A 112 -8.03 7.11 -1.90
C VAL A 112 -8.74 5.92 -1.29
N ALA A 113 -8.06 5.19 -0.41
CA ALA A 113 -8.68 4.15 0.40
C ALA A 113 -8.96 4.69 1.81
N ALA A 114 -10.02 4.20 2.44
CA ALA A 114 -10.38 4.51 3.82
C ALA A 114 -10.68 3.22 4.58
N ALA A 115 -10.36 3.17 5.87
CA ALA A 115 -10.75 2.07 6.74
C ALA A 115 -11.27 2.58 8.08
N ARG A 116 -12.23 1.84 8.63
CA ARG A 116 -12.83 2.04 9.95
C ARG A 116 -12.55 0.85 10.84
N ASP A 117 -12.14 1.09 12.08
CA ASP A 117 -11.90 0.05 13.07
C ASP A 117 -13.16 -0.37 13.85
N ASN A 118 -12.99 -1.30 14.79
CA ASN A 118 -14.02 -1.81 15.68
C ASN A 118 -14.43 -0.82 16.80
N SER A 119 -13.70 0.28 16.96
CA SER A 119 -14.04 1.40 17.85
C SER A 119 -14.62 2.60 17.07
N ASP A 120 -14.90 2.41 15.79
CA ASP A 120 -15.48 3.37 14.86
C ASP A 120 -14.61 4.58 14.52
N ALA A 121 -13.30 4.53 14.74
CA ALA A 121 -12.38 5.54 14.21
C ALA A 121 -12.01 5.24 12.75
N TRP A 122 -11.82 6.32 11.99
CA TRP A 122 -11.48 6.28 10.56
C TRP A 122 -10.07 6.77 10.32
N ASN A 123 -9.44 6.23 9.27
CA ASN A 123 -8.30 6.86 8.64
C ASN A 123 -8.32 6.67 7.11
N PHE A 124 -7.53 7.48 6.42
CA PHE A 124 -7.39 7.47 4.97
C PHE A 124 -5.96 7.13 4.55
N SER A 125 -5.82 6.48 3.41
CA SER A 125 -4.52 6.25 2.78
C SER A 125 -3.95 7.56 2.20
N ARG A 126 -2.67 7.52 1.81
CA ARG A 126 -2.15 8.49 0.84
C ARG A 126 -2.89 8.32 -0.50
N PRO A 127 -3.09 9.39 -1.30
CA PRO A 127 -3.66 9.27 -2.63
C PRO A 127 -2.78 8.44 -3.56
N LEU A 128 -3.40 7.59 -4.37
CA LEU A 128 -2.75 6.81 -5.42
C LEU A 128 -3.20 7.35 -6.77
N THR A 129 -2.27 7.89 -7.55
CA THR A 129 -2.55 8.38 -8.90
C THR A 129 -2.15 7.35 -9.94
N ILE A 130 -3.03 7.08 -10.90
CA ILE A 130 -2.78 6.25 -12.08
C ILE A 130 -3.18 7.00 -13.35
N ILE A 131 -2.71 6.51 -14.48
CA ILE A 131 -3.02 7.10 -15.78
C ILE A 131 -3.61 6.00 -16.66
N VAL A 132 -4.72 6.30 -17.33
CA VAL A 132 -5.30 5.45 -18.36
C VAL A 132 -5.15 6.19 -19.67
N GLY A 133 -4.27 5.73 -20.55
CA GLY A 133 -4.05 6.31 -21.88
C GLY A 133 -5.03 5.78 -22.92
N GLY A 134 -5.36 6.60 -23.91
CA GLY A 134 -6.12 6.15 -25.09
C GLY A 134 -5.20 5.46 -26.09
N GLY A 135 -5.50 4.21 -26.45
CA GLY A 135 -4.71 3.42 -27.38
C GLY A 135 -3.69 2.49 -26.70
N ALA A 136 -2.98 1.68 -27.51
CA ALA A 136 -1.93 0.81 -27.00
C ALA A 136 -0.89 1.66 -26.25
N LEU A 137 -0.52 1.25 -25.02
CA LEU A 137 0.57 1.88 -24.28
C LEU A 137 1.77 2.07 -25.24
N PRO A 138 2.46 3.22 -25.24
CA PRO A 138 3.73 3.30 -25.96
C PRO A 138 4.57 2.12 -25.48
N ARG A 139 5.02 1.27 -26.42
CA ARG A 139 5.84 0.11 -26.05
C ARG A 139 6.96 0.63 -25.15
N PRO A 140 7.13 0.08 -23.94
CA PRO A 140 8.16 0.56 -23.05
C PRO A 140 9.51 0.44 -23.77
N ALA A 141 10.14 1.59 -23.98
CA ALA A 141 11.44 1.64 -24.61
C ALA A 141 12.48 1.33 -23.55
N ILE A 142 13.25 0.27 -23.79
CA ILE A 142 14.46 0.02 -23.01
C ILE A 142 15.57 0.95 -23.49
N GLN A 143 16.19 1.66 -22.56
CA GLN A 143 17.41 2.43 -22.79
C GLN A 143 18.59 1.67 -22.21
N ILE A 144 19.75 1.80 -22.85
CA ILE A 144 21.00 1.20 -22.38
C ILE A 144 22.11 2.25 -22.45
N GLY A 145 22.81 2.44 -21.33
CA GLY A 145 23.94 3.35 -21.23
C GLY A 145 25.13 2.69 -20.54
N ARG A 146 26.36 3.06 -20.92
CA ARG A 146 27.56 2.61 -20.20
C ARG A 146 27.77 3.45 -18.94
N SER A 147 28.18 2.78 -17.87
CA SER A 147 28.60 3.40 -16.61
C SER A 147 29.82 2.67 -16.08
N GLY A 148 31.01 3.24 -16.28
CA GLY A 148 32.28 2.57 -15.96
C GLY A 148 32.43 1.24 -16.71
N SER A 149 32.68 0.16 -15.95
CA SER A 149 32.77 -1.21 -16.47
C SER A 149 31.41 -1.92 -16.63
N ASN A 150 30.30 -1.20 -16.43
CA ASN A 150 28.95 -1.75 -16.45
C ASN A 150 28.09 -1.13 -17.56
N VAL A 151 26.99 -1.79 -17.87
CA VAL A 151 25.84 -1.22 -18.58
C VAL A 151 24.69 -1.03 -17.60
N VAL A 152 24.02 0.10 -17.71
CA VAL A 152 22.78 0.39 -16.98
C VAL A 152 21.65 0.33 -17.99
N LEU A 153 20.71 -0.58 -17.77
CA LEU A 153 19.48 -0.68 -18.52
C LEU A 153 18.39 0.06 -17.75
N THR A 154 17.69 0.95 -18.44
CA THR A 154 16.58 1.69 -17.83
C THR A 154 15.31 1.58 -18.65
N TRP A 155 14.17 1.58 -17.95
CA TRP A 155 12.86 1.66 -18.57
C TRP A 155 11.85 2.32 -17.63
N PRO A 156 10.77 2.92 -18.15
CA PRO A 156 9.78 3.61 -17.33
C PRO A 156 9.11 2.73 -16.26
N THR A 157 8.87 3.27 -15.06
CA THR A 157 8.17 2.56 -13.96
C THR A 157 6.71 2.26 -14.27
N ASN A 158 6.11 2.97 -15.23
CA ASN A 158 4.77 2.69 -15.71
C ASN A 158 4.65 1.37 -16.51
N ALA A 159 5.77 0.73 -16.88
CA ALA A 159 5.82 -0.59 -17.49
C ALA A 159 5.78 -1.72 -16.44
N ALA A 160 4.90 -1.61 -15.46
CA ALA A 160 4.72 -2.63 -14.44
C ALA A 160 4.29 -3.97 -15.07
N GLY A 161 4.78 -5.08 -14.53
CA GLY A 161 4.53 -6.43 -15.06
C GLY A 161 5.36 -6.79 -16.30
N PHE A 162 6.37 -6.00 -16.67
CA PHE A 162 7.40 -6.43 -17.62
C PHE A 162 8.63 -6.98 -16.90
N VAL A 163 9.20 -8.05 -17.43
CA VAL A 163 10.47 -8.65 -17.00
C VAL A 163 11.54 -8.31 -18.03
N LEU A 164 12.72 -7.94 -17.55
CA LEU A 164 13.90 -7.79 -18.39
C LEU A 164 14.46 -9.18 -18.71
N GLU A 165 14.53 -9.52 -19.99
CA GLU A 165 15.14 -10.75 -20.48
C GLU A 165 16.42 -10.45 -21.26
N THR A 166 17.36 -11.39 -21.22
CA THR A 166 18.63 -11.33 -21.94
C THR A 166 18.81 -12.57 -22.83
N THR A 167 19.57 -12.42 -23.91
CA THR A 167 20.09 -13.54 -24.72
C THR A 167 21.47 -13.18 -25.27
N SER A 168 22.29 -14.19 -25.59
CA SER A 168 23.60 -14.01 -26.24
C SER A 168 23.54 -14.13 -27.77
N SER A 169 22.39 -14.49 -28.34
CA SER A 169 22.23 -14.72 -29.78
C SER A 169 20.85 -14.31 -30.27
N LEU A 170 20.79 -13.72 -31.47
CA LEU A 170 19.55 -13.40 -32.19
C LEU A 170 19.30 -14.39 -33.34
N SER A 171 19.61 -15.68 -33.12
CA SER A 171 19.32 -16.74 -34.09
C SER A 171 17.81 -16.87 -34.35
N LEU A 172 17.42 -17.77 -35.27
CA LEU A 172 16.02 -17.97 -35.67
C LEU A 172 15.06 -18.28 -34.50
N ALA A 173 15.58 -18.84 -33.40
CA ALA A 173 14.86 -19.12 -32.17
C ALA A 173 15.74 -18.78 -30.94
N PRO A 174 15.85 -17.50 -30.57
CA PRO A 174 16.73 -17.07 -29.50
C PRO A 174 16.17 -17.52 -28.14
N ALA A 175 17.01 -18.15 -27.32
CA ALA A 175 16.67 -18.49 -25.94
C ALA A 175 16.78 -17.23 -25.07
N TRP A 176 15.64 -16.68 -24.68
CA TRP A 176 15.56 -15.54 -23.77
C TRP A 176 15.37 -16.03 -22.34
N THR A 177 16.18 -15.52 -21.43
CA THR A 177 16.08 -15.83 -20.00
C THR A 177 15.94 -14.55 -19.19
N PRO A 178 15.21 -14.53 -18.07
CA PRO A 178 15.17 -13.39 -17.18
C PRO A 178 16.57 -12.97 -16.73
N VAL A 179 16.82 -11.65 -16.65
CA VAL A 179 18.01 -11.12 -16.00
C VAL A 179 17.88 -11.37 -14.49
N SER A 180 18.94 -11.90 -13.87
CA SER A 180 18.96 -12.25 -12.45
C SER A 180 19.07 -11.04 -11.52
N ALA A 181 19.63 -9.93 -12.01
CA ALA A 181 19.67 -8.67 -11.27
C ALA A 181 18.26 -8.10 -11.10
N SER A 182 17.89 -7.81 -9.85
CA SER A 182 16.60 -7.21 -9.52
C SER A 182 16.59 -5.73 -9.90
N PRO A 183 15.55 -5.23 -10.62
CA PRO A 183 15.44 -3.82 -10.95
C PRO A 183 15.29 -2.96 -9.69
N SER A 184 16.07 -1.88 -9.59
CA SER A 184 15.88 -0.83 -8.58
C SER A 184 15.14 0.37 -9.19
N MET A 185 14.34 1.07 -8.38
CA MET A 185 13.64 2.28 -8.84
C MET A 185 14.46 3.52 -8.53
N VAL A 186 14.67 4.38 -9.52
CA VAL A 186 15.27 5.71 -9.34
C VAL A 186 14.39 6.72 -10.07
N GLY A 187 13.64 7.52 -9.31
CA GLY A 187 12.59 8.38 -9.88
C GLY A 187 11.53 7.54 -10.61
N ASP A 188 11.22 7.92 -11.85
CA ASP A 188 10.21 7.25 -12.69
C ASP A 188 10.82 6.18 -13.62
N GLN A 189 12.01 5.67 -13.31
CA GLN A 189 12.68 4.60 -14.06
C GLN A 189 13.06 3.42 -13.18
N TYR A 190 12.89 2.22 -13.73
CA TYR A 190 13.59 1.02 -13.28
C TYR A 190 15.02 1.03 -13.83
N HIS A 191 15.97 0.59 -13.03
CA HIS A 191 17.39 0.48 -13.33
C HIS A 191 17.87 -0.94 -13.06
N VAL A 192 18.60 -1.52 -14.02
CA VAL A 192 19.37 -2.76 -13.83
C VAL A 192 20.80 -2.52 -14.28
N THR A 193 21.75 -2.80 -13.39
CA THR A 193 23.19 -2.68 -13.68
C THR A 193 23.77 -4.06 -13.92
N GLU A 194 24.33 -4.27 -15.10
CA GLU A 194 24.99 -5.52 -15.50
C GLU A 194 26.45 -5.24 -15.89
N PRO A 195 27.41 -6.15 -15.65
CA PRO A 195 28.76 -5.99 -16.16
C PRO A 195 28.78 -5.90 -17.69
N ALA A 196 29.53 -4.92 -18.22
CA ALA A 196 29.79 -4.79 -19.65
C ALA A 196 30.83 -5.84 -20.05
N GLY A 197 30.39 -7.07 -20.28
CA GLY A 197 31.25 -8.16 -20.74
C GLY A 197 31.85 -7.91 -22.13
N SER A 198 32.75 -8.80 -22.56
CA SER A 198 33.39 -8.75 -23.88
C SER A 198 32.55 -9.36 -25.01
N ALA A 199 31.53 -10.16 -24.66
CA ALA A 199 30.62 -10.79 -25.62
C ALA A 199 29.32 -9.99 -25.80
N SER A 200 28.74 -10.07 -26.98
CA SER A 200 27.43 -9.46 -27.27
C SER A 200 26.33 -10.06 -26.39
N LYS A 201 25.56 -9.18 -25.76
CA LYS A 201 24.29 -9.50 -25.09
C LYS A 201 23.19 -8.63 -25.66
N PHE A 202 22.00 -9.20 -25.79
CA PHE A 202 20.80 -8.53 -26.28
C PHE A 202 19.74 -8.55 -25.20
N TYR A 203 18.95 -7.48 -25.12
CA TYR A 203 17.98 -7.27 -24.05
C TYR A 203 16.61 -6.93 -24.62
N ARG A 204 15.55 -7.38 -23.94
CA ARG A 204 14.17 -6.98 -24.24
C ARG A 204 13.34 -6.91 -22.97
N LEU A 205 12.27 -6.13 -23.03
CA LEU A 205 11.20 -6.18 -22.04
C LEU A 205 10.11 -7.14 -22.52
N ARG A 206 9.73 -8.09 -21.68
CA ARG A 206 8.69 -9.08 -21.94
C ARG A 206 7.59 -8.91 -20.90
N ARG A 207 6.34 -8.76 -21.32
CA ARG A 207 5.21 -8.77 -20.37
C ARG A 207 5.16 -10.14 -19.70
N ALA A 208 5.21 -10.17 -18.37
CA ALA A 208 5.01 -11.37 -17.58
C ALA A 208 3.61 -11.95 -17.90
N PRO A 209 3.48 -13.29 -17.96
CA PRO A 209 2.20 -13.95 -18.17
C PRO A 209 1.17 -13.58 -17.09
#